data_AF-A0AAE4V6C7-F1
#
_entry.id   AF-A0AAE4V6C7-F1
#
_cell.length_a   1.000
_cell.length_b   1.000
_cell.length_c   1.000
_cell.angle_alpha   90.00
_cell.angle_beta   90.00
_cell.angle_gamma   90.00
#
_symmetry.space_group_name_H-M   'P 1'
#
loop_
_entity.id
_entity.type
_entity.pdbx_description
1 polymer ?
#
loop_
_entity_poly.entity_id
_entity_poly.type
_entity_poly.pdbx_seq_one_letter_code
_entity_poly.pdbx_strand_id
1 'polypeptide(L)'
;VVAHNDKWDAQHRIDRSVWHTAGQLGLLCCSVPEEYGGGGGTFAHDLAVFEAQGYAGDLAFGIAVHSGIVAHYLVEYGSEAQKKAWLPGMATGEILGAIGMTEPGAGSDLKAIKTTAIRDGDDYVINGSKTFITNGASADMIVLAVKTDPKAGAKGVSLVIVDLRDCPGFTVGRVLDKVGQHGADTSELSFTDVRIPVDNLLGESEGQGFGQLMAQLVQERLIIGAQA
;
A
#
# COMPACT_ATOMS: atom_id res chain seq x y z
N VAL A 1 -8.88 19.01 0.80
CA VAL A 1 -7.57 18.92 1.48
C VAL A 1 -6.88 20.28 1.53
N VAL A 2 -6.60 20.89 0.36
CA VAL A 2 -5.91 22.19 0.16
C VAL A 2 -6.22 23.30 1.19
N ALA A 3 -7.50 23.56 1.48
CA ALA A 3 -7.92 24.61 2.41
C ALA A 3 -7.40 24.44 3.86
N HIS A 4 -6.85 23.27 4.21
CA HIS A 4 -6.34 22.93 5.54
C HIS A 4 -4.88 22.43 5.49
N ASN A 5 -4.09 22.79 4.46
CA ASN A 5 -2.71 22.29 4.28
C ASN A 5 -1.83 22.49 5.52
N ASP A 6 -1.82 23.68 6.14
CA ASP A 6 -1.01 23.95 7.34
C ASP A 6 -1.27 22.95 8.46
N LYS A 7 -2.53 22.50 8.62
CA LYS A 7 -2.89 21.48 9.60
C LYS A 7 -2.27 20.14 9.24
N TRP A 8 -2.42 19.71 7.99
CA TRP A 8 -1.90 18.43 7.50
C TRP A 8 -0.39 18.37 7.60
N ASP A 9 0.28 19.43 7.17
CA ASP A 9 1.73 19.56 7.23
C ASP A 9 2.25 19.48 8.66
N ALA A 10 1.61 20.19 9.61
CA ALA A 10 2.01 20.15 11.02
C ALA A 10 1.79 18.79 11.70
N GLN A 11 0.77 18.02 11.28
CA GLN A 11 0.48 16.70 11.88
C GLN A 11 1.08 15.52 11.10
N HIS A 12 1.70 15.79 9.95
CA HIS A 12 2.32 14.82 9.05
C HIS A 12 1.40 13.69 8.53
N ARG A 13 0.09 13.89 8.51
CA ARG A 13 -0.89 12.93 7.99
C ARG A 13 -2.23 13.58 7.67
N ILE A 14 -3.06 12.89 6.90
CA ILE A 14 -4.46 13.26 6.63
C ILE A 14 -5.39 12.61 7.66
N ASP A 15 -6.42 13.35 8.09
CA ASP A 15 -7.45 12.80 8.98
C ASP A 15 -8.29 11.70 8.31
N ARG A 16 -8.70 10.70 9.09
CA ARG A 16 -9.59 9.62 8.65
C ARG A 16 -10.90 10.10 8.03
N SER A 17 -11.47 11.18 8.55
CA SER A 17 -12.70 11.76 8.03
C SER A 17 -12.58 12.17 6.55
N VAL A 18 -11.40 12.60 6.10
CA VAL A 18 -11.15 12.94 4.69
C VAL A 18 -11.23 11.70 3.81
N TRP A 19 -10.69 10.56 4.25
CA TRP A 19 -10.79 9.29 3.55
C TRP A 19 -12.24 8.82 3.43
N HIS A 20 -13.00 8.86 4.52
CA HIS A 20 -14.42 8.50 4.49
C HIS A 20 -15.24 9.42 3.57
N THR A 21 -14.97 10.74 3.59
CA THR A 21 -15.62 11.68 2.68
C THR A 21 -15.25 11.39 1.23
N ALA A 22 -13.99 11.07 0.93
CA ALA A 22 -13.58 10.70 -0.43
C ALA A 22 -14.29 9.43 -0.91
N GLY A 23 -14.45 8.42 -0.05
CA GLY A 23 -15.22 7.20 -0.34
C GLY A 23 -16.70 7.50 -0.61
N GLN A 24 -17.34 8.32 0.23
CA GLN A 24 -18.74 8.76 0.03
C GLN A 24 -18.95 9.53 -1.28
N LEU A 25 -17.93 10.24 -1.76
CA LEU A 25 -17.96 10.97 -3.03
C LEU A 25 -17.60 10.08 -4.24
N GLY A 26 -17.27 8.81 -4.02
CA GLY A 26 -16.87 7.88 -5.10
C GLY A 26 -15.49 8.18 -5.69
N LEU A 27 -14.62 8.86 -4.94
CA LEU A 27 -13.28 9.25 -5.40
C LEU A 27 -12.22 8.18 -5.13
N LEU A 28 -12.53 7.19 -4.28
CA LEU A 28 -11.63 6.08 -3.98
C LEU A 28 -11.94 4.89 -4.89
N CYS A 29 -10.89 4.17 -5.30
CA CYS A 29 -11.00 2.89 -6.00
C CYS A 29 -11.90 2.95 -7.25
N CYS A 30 -11.78 4.00 -8.06
CA CYS A 30 -12.67 4.26 -9.19
C CYS A 30 -12.57 3.18 -10.27
N SER A 31 -11.38 2.60 -10.49
CA SER A 31 -11.20 1.48 -11.44
C SER A 31 -11.49 0.09 -10.87
N VAL A 32 -11.72 -0.04 -9.56
CA VAL A 32 -12.01 -1.33 -8.93
C VAL A 32 -13.42 -1.78 -9.36
N PRO A 33 -13.63 -3.06 -9.73
CA PRO A 33 -14.94 -3.56 -10.12
C PRO A 33 -16.05 -3.31 -9.08
N GLU A 34 -17.27 -3.04 -9.55
CA GLU A 34 -18.43 -2.76 -8.68
C GLU A 34 -18.77 -3.93 -7.74
N GLU A 35 -18.51 -5.18 -8.17
CA GLU A 35 -18.74 -6.37 -7.34
C GLU A 35 -17.89 -6.40 -6.06
N TYR A 36 -16.81 -5.62 -6.03
CA TYR A 36 -15.95 -5.42 -4.86
C TYR A 36 -16.14 -4.04 -4.21
N GLY A 37 -17.23 -3.34 -4.54
CA GLY A 37 -17.59 -2.03 -3.98
C GLY A 37 -16.87 -0.83 -4.62
N GLY A 38 -16.07 -1.05 -5.66
CA GLY A 38 -15.38 0.02 -6.39
C GLY A 38 -16.28 0.77 -7.38
N GLY A 39 -15.67 1.71 -8.11
CA GLY A 39 -16.40 2.56 -9.06
C GLY A 39 -16.77 1.90 -10.40
N GLY A 40 -16.27 0.68 -10.69
CA GLY A 40 -16.57 -0.03 -11.93
C GLY A 40 -15.96 0.58 -13.20
N GLY A 41 -15.12 1.60 -13.03
CA GLY A 41 -14.51 2.34 -14.12
C GLY A 41 -13.28 1.64 -14.69
N THR A 42 -12.39 2.46 -15.23
CA THR A 42 -11.11 2.03 -15.79
C THR A 42 -9.99 2.81 -15.13
N PHE A 43 -8.74 2.43 -15.38
CA PHE A 43 -7.58 3.19 -14.90
C PHE A 43 -7.62 4.69 -15.30
N ALA A 44 -8.28 5.05 -16.40
CA ALA A 44 -8.47 6.45 -16.77
C ALA A 44 -9.32 7.25 -15.76
N HIS A 45 -10.23 6.59 -15.03
CA HIS A 45 -11.03 7.23 -14.00
C HIS A 45 -10.19 7.52 -12.75
N ASP A 46 -9.33 6.58 -12.33
CA ASP A 46 -8.36 6.83 -11.26
C ASP A 46 -7.41 7.98 -11.66
N LEU A 47 -6.90 7.96 -12.90
CA LEU A 47 -6.04 9.04 -13.40
C LEU A 47 -6.73 10.41 -13.37
N ALA A 48 -8.00 10.50 -13.73
CA ALA A 48 -8.73 11.77 -13.68
C ALA A 48 -8.79 12.33 -12.24
N VAL A 49 -8.92 11.47 -11.23
CA VAL A 49 -8.88 11.88 -9.82
C VAL A 49 -7.47 12.35 -9.43
N PHE A 50 -6.42 11.61 -9.82
CA PHE A 50 -5.04 11.96 -9.48
C PHE A 50 -4.57 13.24 -10.17
N GLU A 51 -4.96 13.45 -11.42
CA GLU A 51 -4.69 14.67 -12.19
C GLU A 51 -5.42 15.87 -11.56
N ALA A 52 -6.70 15.72 -11.21
CA ALA A 52 -7.45 16.77 -10.53
C ALA A 52 -6.85 17.14 -9.16
N GLN A 53 -6.34 16.14 -8.42
CA GLN A 53 -5.60 16.37 -7.17
C GLN A 53 -4.31 17.19 -7.42
N GLY A 54 -3.53 16.80 -8.44
CA GLY A 54 -2.31 17.52 -8.85
C GLY A 54 -2.60 18.97 -9.21
N TYR A 55 -3.60 19.22 -10.07
CA TYR A 55 -4.03 20.58 -10.44
C TYR A 55 -4.49 21.42 -9.24
N ALA A 56 -5.10 20.79 -8.23
CA ALA A 56 -5.51 21.49 -7.01
C ALA A 56 -4.32 21.87 -6.11
N GLY A 57 -3.11 21.33 -6.37
CA GLY A 57 -1.93 21.53 -5.54
C GLY A 57 -1.97 20.76 -4.22
N ASP A 58 -2.70 19.65 -4.16
CA ASP A 58 -2.75 18.78 -2.98
C ASP A 58 -1.62 17.75 -3.01
N LEU A 59 -0.64 17.97 -2.14
CA LEU A 59 0.54 17.12 -1.98
C LEU A 59 0.49 16.22 -0.74
N ALA A 60 -0.62 16.24 0.01
CA ALA A 60 -0.73 15.55 1.29
C ALA A 60 -1.57 14.27 1.19
N PHE A 61 -2.58 14.24 0.33
CA PHE A 61 -3.49 13.09 0.26
C PHE A 61 -2.90 11.91 -0.51
N GLY A 62 -2.56 10.83 0.20
CA GLY A 62 -1.94 9.62 -0.35
C GLY A 62 -2.89 8.70 -1.16
N ILE A 63 -3.90 9.25 -1.82
CA ILE A 63 -4.95 8.52 -2.54
C ILE A 63 -4.41 7.68 -3.70
N ALA A 64 -3.40 8.17 -4.42
CA ALA A 64 -2.73 7.44 -5.50
C ALA A 64 -2.20 6.08 -5.04
N VAL A 65 -1.52 6.04 -3.90
CA VAL A 65 -0.99 4.78 -3.34
C VAL A 65 -2.13 3.85 -2.91
N HIS A 66 -3.15 4.40 -2.25
CA HIS A 66 -4.26 3.60 -1.76
C HIS A 66 -5.11 3.00 -2.89
N SER A 67 -5.63 3.83 -3.79
CA SER A 67 -6.59 3.43 -4.82
C SER A 67 -5.95 3.00 -6.13
N GLY A 68 -4.89 3.67 -6.58
CA GLY A 68 -4.26 3.38 -7.88
C GLY A 68 -3.18 2.31 -7.83
N ILE A 69 -2.61 2.05 -6.65
CA ILE A 69 -1.54 1.07 -6.45
C ILE A 69 -2.06 -0.11 -5.65
N VAL A 70 -2.31 0.04 -4.35
CA VAL A 70 -2.62 -1.09 -3.45
C VAL A 70 -3.88 -1.83 -3.88
N ALA A 71 -4.99 -1.12 -4.13
CA ALA A 71 -6.22 -1.76 -4.58
C ALA A 71 -6.03 -2.54 -5.89
N HIS A 72 -5.19 -2.04 -6.81
CA HIS A 72 -4.90 -2.70 -8.07
C HIS A 72 -4.08 -4.00 -7.88
N TYR A 73 -3.14 -4.04 -6.94
CA TYR A 73 -2.46 -5.31 -6.57
C TYR A 73 -3.47 -6.37 -6.09
N LEU A 74 -4.47 -5.98 -5.31
CA LEU A 74 -5.52 -6.90 -4.85
C LEU A 74 -6.43 -7.35 -5.99
N VAL A 75 -6.82 -6.45 -6.90
CA VAL A 75 -7.63 -6.81 -8.07
C VAL A 75 -6.89 -7.81 -8.97
N GLU A 76 -5.61 -7.57 -9.25
CA GLU A 76 -4.84 -8.36 -10.19
C GLU A 76 -4.39 -9.71 -9.60
N TYR A 77 -3.94 -9.72 -8.34
CA TYR A 77 -3.28 -10.89 -7.75
C TYR A 77 -4.01 -11.49 -6.55
N GLY A 78 -5.04 -10.82 -6.04
CA GLY A 78 -5.81 -11.30 -4.90
C GLY A 78 -6.63 -12.53 -5.25
N SER A 79 -6.78 -13.44 -4.29
CA SER A 79 -7.84 -14.45 -4.38
C SER A 79 -9.22 -13.78 -4.23
N GLU A 80 -10.28 -14.45 -4.66
CA GLU A 80 -11.64 -13.92 -4.49
C GLU A 80 -11.99 -13.64 -3.02
N ALA A 81 -11.47 -14.44 -2.09
CA ALA A 81 -11.64 -14.21 -0.66
C ALA A 81 -10.93 -12.91 -0.21
N GLN A 82 -9.68 -12.69 -0.67
CA GLN A 82 -8.92 -11.48 -0.35
C GLN A 82 -9.59 -10.24 -0.94
N LYS A 83 -10.01 -10.27 -2.21
CA LYS A 83 -10.71 -9.14 -2.85
C LYS A 83 -11.95 -8.73 -2.06
N LYS A 84 -12.81 -9.69 -1.72
CA LYS A 84 -14.05 -9.45 -0.96
C LYS A 84 -13.80 -8.99 0.47
N ALA A 85 -12.69 -9.40 1.09
CA ALA A 85 -12.34 -9.00 2.45
C ALA A 85 -11.84 -7.54 2.54
N TRP A 86 -11.13 -7.06 1.52
CA TRP A 86 -10.38 -5.80 1.60
C TRP A 86 -10.96 -4.67 0.75
N LEU A 87 -11.26 -4.95 -0.52
CA LEU A 87 -11.62 -3.90 -1.50
C LEU A 87 -12.87 -3.10 -1.13
N PRO A 88 -13.95 -3.70 -0.57
CA PRO A 88 -15.13 -2.92 -0.18
C PRO A 88 -14.80 -1.86 0.89
N GLY A 89 -14.01 -2.22 1.89
CA GLY A 89 -13.58 -1.28 2.93
C GLY A 89 -12.60 -0.23 2.41
N MET A 90 -11.80 -0.56 1.39
CA MET A 90 -10.94 0.41 0.72
C MET A 90 -11.76 1.43 -0.07
N ALA A 91 -12.79 0.99 -0.81
CA ALA A 91 -13.64 1.88 -1.58
C ALA A 91 -14.44 2.88 -0.71
N THR A 92 -14.81 2.49 0.51
CA THR A 92 -15.47 3.39 1.49
C THR A 92 -14.50 4.26 2.28
N GLY A 93 -13.20 4.00 2.21
CA GLY A 93 -12.17 4.65 3.02
C GLY A 93 -12.12 4.17 4.48
N GLU A 94 -12.84 3.09 4.81
CA GLU A 94 -12.78 2.43 6.12
C GLU A 94 -11.49 1.64 6.33
N ILE A 95 -10.87 1.18 5.24
CA ILE A 95 -9.58 0.50 5.22
C ILE A 95 -8.62 1.32 4.37
N LEU A 96 -7.54 1.80 4.98
CA LEU A 96 -6.46 2.48 4.28
C LEU A 96 -5.33 1.51 3.95
N GLY A 97 -4.84 1.59 2.72
CA GLY A 97 -3.81 0.71 2.19
C GLY A 97 -2.45 1.42 2.05
N ALA A 98 -1.39 0.68 2.36
CA ALA A 98 -0.01 1.02 2.03
C ALA A 98 0.67 -0.12 1.25
N ILE A 99 1.82 0.17 0.64
CA ILE A 99 2.68 -0.83 0.01
C ILE A 99 4.10 -0.75 0.58
N GLY A 100 4.59 -1.87 1.11
CA GLY A 100 5.85 -1.97 1.84
C GLY A 100 6.93 -2.67 1.03
N MET A 101 7.65 -1.91 0.18
CA MET A 101 8.72 -2.47 -0.66
C MET A 101 10.11 -2.14 -0.13
N THR A 102 10.42 -0.85 -0.08
CA THR A 102 11.76 -0.31 0.15
C THR A 102 12.26 -0.56 1.58
N GLU A 103 13.55 -0.84 1.68
CA GLU A 103 14.28 -1.04 2.93
C GLU A 103 15.47 -0.10 3.00
N PRO A 104 16.01 0.19 4.21
CA PRO A 104 17.21 1.03 4.35
C PRO A 104 18.40 0.57 3.48
N GLY A 105 18.52 -0.73 3.23
CA GLY A 105 19.56 -1.32 2.38
C GLY A 105 19.13 -1.68 0.95
N ALA A 106 17.86 -1.47 0.58
CA ALA A 106 17.33 -1.89 -0.72
C ALA A 106 16.21 -0.97 -1.21
N GLY A 107 16.56 -0.06 -2.13
CA GLY A 107 15.61 0.77 -2.90
C GLY A 107 15.55 0.34 -4.35
N SER A 108 16.50 0.80 -5.17
CA SER A 108 16.55 0.45 -6.60
C SER A 108 16.76 -1.04 -6.86
N ASP A 109 17.50 -1.73 -5.99
CA ASP A 109 17.69 -3.17 -6.07
C ASP A 109 16.70 -3.94 -5.20
N LEU A 110 15.41 -3.91 -5.58
CA LEU A 110 14.32 -4.56 -4.81
C LEU A 110 14.54 -6.07 -4.59
N LYS A 111 15.36 -6.73 -5.40
CA LYS A 111 15.70 -8.15 -5.18
C LYS A 111 16.58 -8.35 -3.93
N ALA A 112 17.19 -7.31 -3.39
CA ALA A 112 18.11 -7.35 -2.25
C ALA A 112 17.43 -7.05 -0.89
N ILE A 113 16.10 -6.92 -0.88
CA ILE A 113 15.33 -6.83 0.38
C ILE A 113 15.63 -8.02 1.29
N LYS A 114 15.56 -7.77 2.60
CA LYS A 114 15.93 -8.71 3.67
C LYS A 114 14.76 -9.06 4.58
N THR A 115 13.67 -8.30 4.57
CA THR A 115 12.46 -8.66 5.33
C THR A 115 12.00 -10.05 4.91
N THR A 116 11.87 -10.98 5.84
CA THR A 116 11.47 -12.37 5.56
C THR A 116 10.03 -12.63 5.94
N ALA A 117 9.43 -13.63 5.33
CA ALA A 117 8.19 -14.28 5.76
C ALA A 117 8.42 -15.79 5.69
N ILE A 118 8.86 -16.39 6.81
CA ILE A 118 9.23 -17.81 6.83
C ILE A 118 8.04 -18.62 7.32
N ARG A 119 7.64 -19.64 6.55
CA ARG A 119 6.52 -20.51 6.90
C ARG A 119 6.82 -21.29 8.18
N ASP A 120 5.85 -21.28 9.09
CA ASP A 120 5.82 -22.03 10.35
C ASP A 120 4.41 -22.61 10.53
N GLY A 121 4.22 -23.83 10.01
CA GLY A 121 2.90 -24.47 9.95
C GLY A 121 1.97 -23.74 8.96
N ASP A 122 0.82 -23.31 9.47
CA ASP A 122 -0.23 -22.61 8.72
C ASP A 122 -0.03 -21.08 8.70
N ASP A 123 1.06 -20.60 9.32
CA ASP A 123 1.40 -19.17 9.37
C ASP A 123 2.73 -18.87 8.66
N TYR A 124 2.90 -17.61 8.27
CA TYR A 124 4.20 -16.99 8.05
C TYR A 124 4.64 -16.21 9.29
N VAL A 125 5.92 -16.30 9.63
CA VAL A 125 6.58 -15.43 10.62
C VAL A 125 7.40 -14.37 9.89
N ILE A 126 7.01 -13.11 10.07
CA ILE A 126 7.58 -11.94 9.40
C ILE A 126 8.56 -11.22 10.31
N ASN A 127 9.76 -10.99 9.79
CA ASN A 127 10.81 -10.24 10.47
C ASN A 127 11.51 -9.29 9.50
N GLY A 128 11.63 -8.02 9.88
CA GLY A 128 12.35 -7.03 9.08
C GLY A 128 11.88 -5.60 9.29
N SER A 129 12.18 -4.74 8.32
CA SER A 129 11.82 -3.33 8.36
C SER A 129 11.65 -2.76 6.98
N LYS A 130 10.79 -1.76 6.86
CA LYS A 130 10.56 -0.98 5.64
C LYS A 130 10.81 0.50 5.92
N THR A 131 11.15 1.25 4.89
CA THR A 131 11.37 2.69 4.96
C THR A 131 10.80 3.38 3.73
N PHE A 132 10.49 4.67 3.85
CA PHE A 132 9.80 5.47 2.83
C PHE A 132 8.40 4.96 2.48
N ILE A 133 7.64 4.46 3.46
CA ILE A 133 6.33 3.88 3.20
C ILE A 133 5.24 4.95 3.32
N THR A 134 4.73 5.40 2.17
CA THR A 134 3.57 6.28 2.09
C THR A 134 2.33 5.63 2.71
N ASN A 135 1.56 6.41 3.48
CA ASN A 135 0.45 5.96 4.31
C ASN A 135 0.87 4.99 5.43
N GLY A 136 2.17 4.75 5.66
CA GLY A 136 2.65 3.72 6.57
C GLY A 136 2.24 3.90 8.03
N ALA A 137 2.07 5.14 8.51
CA ALA A 137 1.57 5.40 9.86
C ALA A 137 0.04 5.37 9.96
N SER A 138 -0.64 5.58 8.84
CA SER A 138 -2.11 5.71 8.79
C SER A 138 -2.82 4.44 8.33
N ALA A 139 -2.12 3.50 7.67
CA ALA A 139 -2.71 2.35 7.01
C ALA A 139 -3.26 1.29 7.97
N ASP A 140 -4.36 0.67 7.56
CA ASP A 140 -4.97 -0.51 8.19
C ASP A 140 -4.44 -1.80 7.61
N MET A 141 -3.96 -1.78 6.37
CA MET A 141 -3.40 -2.95 5.72
C MET A 141 -2.21 -2.57 4.85
N ILE A 142 -1.28 -3.51 4.67
CA ILE A 142 -0.13 -3.33 3.79
C ILE A 142 0.07 -4.53 2.87
N VAL A 143 0.31 -4.25 1.58
CA VAL A 143 0.91 -5.23 0.67
C VAL A 143 2.41 -5.17 0.91
N LEU A 144 2.98 -6.21 1.52
CA LEU A 144 4.36 -6.23 1.98
C LEU A 144 5.21 -7.13 1.08
N ALA A 145 6.30 -6.58 0.54
CA ALA A 145 7.30 -7.37 -0.18
C ALA A 145 8.25 -8.04 0.82
N VAL A 146 8.36 -9.36 0.74
CA VAL A 146 9.10 -10.20 1.69
C VAL A 146 9.91 -11.27 0.97
N LYS A 147 10.91 -11.82 1.64
CA LYS A 147 11.63 -13.03 1.26
C LYS A 147 10.96 -14.25 1.87
N THR A 148 10.33 -15.08 1.05
CA THR A 148 9.91 -16.43 1.46
C THR A 148 11.05 -17.44 1.25
N ASP A 149 11.91 -17.20 0.25
CA ASP A 149 13.21 -17.88 0.11
C ASP A 149 14.36 -16.86 0.03
N PRO A 150 15.07 -16.59 1.14
CA PRO A 150 16.18 -15.64 1.16
C PRO A 150 17.35 -16.00 0.22
N LYS A 151 17.48 -17.26 -0.20
CA LYS A 151 18.59 -17.74 -1.04
C LYS A 151 18.28 -17.68 -2.53
N ALA A 152 17.01 -17.56 -2.91
CA ALA A 152 16.58 -17.58 -4.31
C ALA A 152 16.67 -16.21 -5.04
N GLY A 153 17.28 -15.20 -4.42
CA GLY A 153 17.40 -13.86 -5.02
C GLY A 153 16.03 -13.30 -5.40
N ALA A 154 15.86 -12.82 -6.63
CA ALA A 154 14.59 -12.28 -7.11
C ALA A 154 13.41 -13.29 -7.04
N LYS A 155 13.68 -14.57 -7.30
CA LYS A 155 12.67 -15.65 -7.24
C LYS A 155 12.27 -16.03 -5.81
N GLY A 156 12.92 -15.46 -4.82
CA GLY A 156 12.57 -15.62 -3.41
C GLY A 156 11.68 -14.53 -2.87
N VAL A 157 11.33 -13.52 -3.69
CA VAL A 157 10.46 -12.41 -3.28
C VAL A 157 9.00 -12.82 -3.47
N SER A 158 8.19 -12.62 -2.43
CA SER A 158 6.74 -12.79 -2.44
C SER A 158 6.07 -11.51 -1.96
N LEU A 159 4.79 -11.37 -2.25
CA LEU A 159 3.92 -10.34 -1.68
C LEU A 159 2.97 -10.99 -0.69
N VAL A 160 2.76 -10.37 0.47
CA VAL A 160 1.78 -10.80 1.47
C VAL A 160 0.91 -9.62 1.89
N ILE A 161 -0.34 -9.89 2.23
CA ILE A 161 -1.24 -8.90 2.83
C ILE A 161 -1.11 -9.01 4.36
N VAL A 162 -0.86 -7.89 5.03
CA VAL A 162 -0.83 -7.84 6.51
C VAL A 162 -1.93 -6.90 6.98
N ASP A 163 -2.83 -7.39 7.83
CA ASP A 163 -3.75 -6.55 8.61
C ASP A 163 -2.94 -5.89 9.74
N LEU A 164 -2.93 -4.56 9.78
CA LEU A 164 -2.15 -3.76 10.73
C LEU A 164 -2.96 -3.32 11.95
N ARG A 165 -4.28 -3.46 11.95
CA ARG A 165 -5.16 -2.94 13.01
C ARG A 165 -4.94 -3.64 14.34
N ASP A 166 -4.70 -4.95 14.31
CA ASP A 166 -4.42 -5.80 15.47
C ASP A 166 -3.24 -6.73 15.15
N CYS A 167 -2.06 -6.13 14.92
CA CYS A 167 -0.87 -6.85 14.46
C CYS A 167 0.25 -6.88 15.51
N PRO A 168 0.27 -7.87 16.43
CA PRO A 168 1.37 -8.03 17.37
C PRO A 168 2.72 -8.15 16.66
N GLY A 169 3.70 -7.39 17.13
CA GLY A 169 5.05 -7.36 16.53
C GLY A 169 5.22 -6.35 15.39
N PHE A 170 4.15 -5.72 14.92
CA PHE A 170 4.22 -4.57 14.01
C PHE A 170 4.33 -3.27 14.80
N THR A 171 5.25 -2.40 14.39
CA THR A 171 5.34 -1.04 14.94
C THR A 171 5.65 -0.03 13.85
N VAL A 172 5.01 1.13 13.95
CA VAL A 172 5.37 2.33 13.19
C VAL A 172 6.54 3.01 13.89
N GLY A 173 7.63 3.20 13.17
CA GLY A 173 8.79 3.96 13.60
C GLY A 173 8.60 5.46 13.37
N ARG A 174 9.59 6.11 12.77
CA ARG A 174 9.50 7.55 12.48
C ARG A 174 8.56 7.80 11.31
N VAL A 175 7.70 8.80 11.47
CA VAL A 175 7.14 9.53 10.33
C VAL A 175 8.18 10.55 9.91
N LEU A 176 8.62 10.49 8.65
CA LEU A 176 9.79 11.22 8.19
C LEU A 176 9.50 12.71 7.98
N ASP A 177 10.43 13.54 8.43
CA ASP A 177 10.54 14.94 8.03
C ASP A 177 11.09 15.02 6.60
N LYS A 178 10.31 15.62 5.71
CA LYS A 178 10.57 15.63 4.26
C LYS A 178 10.78 17.05 3.74
N VAL A 179 11.44 17.18 2.59
CA VAL A 179 11.60 18.49 1.92
C VAL A 179 10.27 19.05 1.39
N GLY A 180 9.28 18.19 1.10
CA GLY A 180 7.93 18.54 0.68
C GLY A 180 6.96 17.40 1.00
N GLN A 181 5.71 17.48 0.53
CA GLN A 181 4.63 16.53 0.87
C GLN A 181 4.52 16.32 2.40
N HIS A 182 4.60 17.40 3.18
CA HIS A 182 4.73 17.32 4.64
C HIS A 182 3.52 16.63 5.27
N GLY A 183 2.31 16.94 4.81
CA GLY A 183 1.07 16.31 5.28
C GLY A 183 0.78 14.89 4.81
N ALA A 184 1.61 14.30 3.93
CA ALA A 184 1.52 12.89 3.58
C ALA A 184 2.40 12.07 4.54
N ASP A 185 1.84 11.13 5.30
CA ASP A 185 2.69 10.31 6.16
C ASP A 185 3.57 9.38 5.32
N THR A 186 4.86 9.36 5.67
CA THR A 186 5.86 8.52 5.03
C THR A 186 6.72 7.95 6.13
N SER A 187 6.64 6.64 6.35
CA SER A 187 7.05 6.07 7.63
C SER A 187 8.10 4.98 7.49
N GLU A 188 8.89 4.83 8.55
CA GLU A 188 9.63 3.60 8.84
C GLU A 188 8.69 2.61 9.53
N LEU A 189 8.75 1.35 9.13
CA LEU A 189 7.94 0.26 9.68
C LEU A 189 8.86 -0.87 10.13
N SER A 190 8.53 -1.53 11.24
CA SER A 190 9.23 -2.74 11.67
C SER A 190 8.27 -3.86 12.01
N PHE A 191 8.73 -5.08 11.74
CA PHE A 191 8.01 -6.32 11.93
C PHE A 191 8.94 -7.24 12.73
N THR A 192 8.50 -7.65 13.93
CA THR A 192 9.23 -8.56 14.82
C THR A 192 8.32 -9.72 15.17
N ASP A 193 8.61 -10.89 14.62
CA ASP A 193 7.82 -12.11 14.81
C ASP A 193 6.31 -11.95 14.53
N VAL A 194 5.97 -11.10 13.54
CA VAL A 194 4.58 -10.90 13.12
C VAL A 194 4.07 -12.18 12.47
N ARG A 195 2.96 -12.71 12.96
CA ARG A 195 2.33 -13.92 12.42
C ARG A 195 1.11 -13.58 11.58
N ILE A 196 1.08 -14.13 10.36
CA ILE A 196 -0.09 -14.05 9.47
C ILE A 196 -0.38 -15.44 8.88
N PRO A 197 -1.63 -15.76 8.55
CA PRO A 197 -1.95 -17.00 7.85
C PRO A 197 -1.23 -17.11 6.50
N VAL A 198 -0.92 -18.32 6.07
CA VAL A 198 -0.29 -18.54 4.75
C VAL A 198 -1.19 -18.14 3.58
N ASP A 199 -2.51 -18.12 3.81
CA ASP A 199 -3.53 -17.64 2.87
C ASP A 199 -3.48 -16.12 2.65
N ASN A 200 -2.66 -15.39 3.41
CA ASN A 200 -2.38 -13.98 3.17
C ASN A 200 -1.32 -13.76 2.06
N LEU A 201 -0.76 -14.83 1.49
CA LEU A 201 0.06 -14.74 0.28
C LEU A 201 -0.75 -14.08 -0.85
N LEU A 202 -0.18 -13.07 -1.49
CA LEU A 202 -0.80 -12.38 -2.63
C LEU A 202 -0.26 -12.95 -3.94
N GLY A 203 -1.08 -13.72 -4.63
CA GLY A 203 -0.73 -14.47 -5.83
C GLY A 203 -0.85 -15.98 -5.63
N GLU A 204 -0.61 -16.75 -6.69
CA GLU A 204 -0.88 -18.19 -6.70
C GLU A 204 0.15 -19.01 -5.92
N SER A 205 1.41 -18.54 -5.86
CA SER A 205 2.49 -19.24 -5.18
C SER A 205 3.63 -18.30 -4.76
N GLU A 206 4.45 -18.78 -3.83
CA GLU A 206 5.63 -18.06 -3.35
C GLU A 206 6.63 -17.79 -4.49
N GLY A 207 7.37 -16.69 -4.39
CA GLY A 207 8.43 -16.33 -5.33
C GLY A 207 7.97 -15.54 -6.55
N GLN A 208 6.67 -15.26 -6.68
CA GLN A 208 6.10 -14.46 -7.76
C GLN A 208 6.22 -12.94 -7.54
N GLY A 209 6.49 -12.51 -6.31
CA GLY A 209 6.43 -11.11 -5.87
C GLY A 209 7.28 -10.16 -6.71
N PHE A 210 8.50 -10.55 -7.06
CA PHE A 210 9.33 -9.68 -7.90
C PHE A 210 8.73 -9.43 -9.29
N GLY A 211 8.15 -10.45 -9.90
CA GLY A 211 7.49 -10.33 -11.20
C GLY A 211 6.23 -9.46 -11.13
N GLN A 212 5.40 -9.68 -10.11
CA GLN A 212 4.21 -8.86 -9.83
C GLN A 212 4.58 -7.38 -9.66
N LEU A 213 5.59 -7.07 -8.83
CA LEU A 213 6.08 -5.71 -8.64
C LEU A 213 6.55 -5.06 -9.95
N MET A 214 7.34 -5.77 -10.76
CA MET A 214 7.84 -5.21 -12.03
C MET A 214 6.72 -4.92 -13.03
N ALA A 215 5.66 -5.72 -13.05
CA ALA A 215 4.50 -5.50 -13.89
C ALA A 215 3.71 -4.24 -13.44
N GLN A 216 3.47 -4.11 -12.14
CA GLN A 216 2.68 -3.01 -11.58
C GLN A 216 3.41 -1.67 -11.59
N LEU A 217 4.74 -1.66 -11.39
CA LEU A 217 5.55 -0.43 -11.37
C LEU A 217 5.42 0.43 -12.65
N VAL A 218 5.01 -0.16 -13.78
CA VAL A 218 4.73 0.60 -15.01
C VAL A 218 3.56 1.55 -14.80
N GLN A 219 2.46 1.06 -14.22
CA GLN A 219 1.28 1.86 -13.89
C GLN A 219 1.59 2.85 -12.76
N GLU A 220 2.29 2.41 -11.71
CA GLU A 220 2.68 3.27 -10.59
C GLU A 220 3.45 4.51 -11.07
N ARG A 221 4.38 4.34 -12.01
CA ARG A 221 5.14 5.46 -12.61
C ARG A 221 4.26 6.44 -13.38
N LEU A 222 3.24 5.94 -14.08
CA LEU A 222 2.29 6.78 -14.80
C LEU A 222 1.42 7.59 -13.84
N ILE A 223 1.01 7.00 -12.71
CA ILE A 223 0.28 7.70 -11.64
C ILE A 223 1.11 8.88 -11.10
N ILE A 224 2.40 8.66 -10.82
CA ILE A 224 3.29 9.75 -10.37
C ILE A 224 3.38 10.87 -11.43
N GLY A 225 3.42 10.51 -12.71
CA GLY A 225 3.42 11.49 -13.80
C GLY A 225 2.12 12.29 -13.91
N ALA A 226 0.98 11.71 -13.55
CA ALA A 226 -0.31 12.39 -13.59
C ALA A 226 -0.53 13.37 -12.42
N GLN A 227 0.18 13.17 -11.30
CA GLN A 227 0.13 14.09 -10.15
C GLN A 227 1.11 15.27 -10.27
N ALA A 228 1.97 15.28 -11.29
CA ALA A 228 3.07 16.23 -11.46
C ALA A 228 2.66 17.57 -12.08
#